data_AF-A0A372LPF0-F1
#
_entry.id   AF-A0A372LPF0-F1
#
_cell.length_a   1.000
_cell.length_b   1.000
_cell.length_c   1.000
_cell.angle_alpha   90.00
_cell.angle_beta   90.00
_cell.angle_gamma   90.00
#
_symmetry.space_group_name_H-M   'P 1'
#
loop_
_entity.id
_entity.type
_entity.pdbx_description
1 polymer ?
#
loop_
_entity_poly.entity_id
_entity_poly.type
_entity_poly.pdbx_seq_one_letter_code
_entity_poly.pdbx_strand_id
1 'polypeptide(L)'
;MNSFSKVANYLTIHAESLAIRVVDDIVQRLELALSKEDLKYYYSVYTDFITFSAEGLTLNEYEVPPGFLEMSQKNGERQAALKGRISGIIGRYPQIRFGLIEQISKVSLKHGVTTEEAIEINKRVNYMLDTTVTQTILAFERQTDSVIDERERELIEKQKAINELSAPIVPIHDGIAILPLIGNIEPERVEHIFNRVIPEIPRLKVKYLIMDFSGILTIDTYVASQLFKINDVLRLLGINMVFTGIRPDLSIKSVTAGIDFSSIKTYASVLQAIEVIK
;
A
#
# COMPACT_ATOMS: atom_id res chain seq x y z
N MET A 1 34.19 1.87 -41.17
CA MET A 1 33.51 1.52 -39.89
C MET A 1 34.39 0.56 -39.13
N ASN A 2 34.65 0.85 -37.85
CA ASN A 2 35.24 -0.14 -36.94
C ASN A 2 34.26 -1.31 -36.72
N SER A 3 34.77 -2.42 -36.20
CA SER A 3 34.03 -3.65 -35.86
C SER A 3 32.79 -3.37 -34.99
N PHE A 4 32.93 -2.56 -33.94
CA PHE A 4 31.86 -2.11 -33.05
C PHE A 4 30.71 -1.44 -33.82
N SER A 5 31.03 -0.50 -34.71
CA SER A 5 30.02 0.19 -35.53
C SER A 5 29.29 -0.77 -36.45
N LYS A 6 29.96 -1.82 -36.98
CA LYS A 6 29.30 -2.81 -37.84
C LYS A 6 28.25 -3.61 -37.06
N VAL A 7 28.61 -4.05 -35.86
CA VAL A 7 27.69 -4.76 -34.97
C VAL A 7 26.56 -3.84 -34.52
N ALA A 8 26.88 -2.63 -34.06
CA ALA A 8 25.88 -1.62 -33.68
C ALA A 8 24.88 -1.36 -34.81
N ASN A 9 25.35 -1.08 -36.03
CA ASN A 9 24.48 -0.85 -37.18
C ASN A 9 23.58 -2.07 -37.49
N TYR A 10 24.13 -3.28 -37.40
CA TYR A 10 23.32 -4.50 -37.58
C TYR A 10 22.24 -4.62 -36.50
N LEU A 11 22.58 -4.41 -35.23
CA LEU A 11 21.64 -4.46 -34.12
C LEU A 11 20.53 -3.41 -34.28
N THR A 12 20.88 -2.18 -34.67
CA THR A 12 19.91 -1.11 -34.93
C THR A 12 18.94 -1.49 -36.05
N ILE A 13 19.44 -1.97 -37.20
CA ILE A 13 18.60 -2.33 -38.36
C ILE A 13 17.69 -3.53 -38.06
N HIS A 14 18.17 -4.48 -37.26
CA HIS A 14 17.49 -5.76 -37.04
C HIS A 14 16.87 -5.91 -35.65
N ALA A 15 16.79 -4.83 -34.86
CA ALA A 15 16.39 -4.84 -33.45
C ALA A 15 15.08 -5.59 -33.21
N GLU A 16 14.03 -5.25 -33.95
CA GLU A 16 12.71 -5.88 -33.82
C GLU A 16 12.75 -7.38 -34.14
N SER A 17 13.39 -7.76 -35.24
CA SER A 17 13.50 -9.18 -35.62
C SER A 17 14.31 -10.01 -34.62
N LEU A 18 15.32 -9.40 -34.00
CA LEU A 18 16.12 -10.03 -32.96
C LEU A 18 15.33 -10.13 -31.65
N ALA A 19 14.59 -9.09 -31.29
CA ALA A 19 13.72 -9.07 -30.12
C ALA A 19 12.67 -10.18 -30.19
N ILE A 20 11.98 -10.32 -31.32
CA ILE A 20 10.99 -11.39 -31.53
C ILE A 20 11.64 -12.76 -31.35
N ARG A 21 12.78 -13.03 -32.01
CA ARG A 21 13.50 -14.30 -31.87
C ARG A 21 13.88 -14.61 -30.43
N VAL A 22 14.39 -13.62 -29.70
CA VAL A 22 14.80 -13.78 -28.29
C VAL A 22 13.58 -14.06 -27.41
N VAL A 23 12.52 -13.26 -27.54
CA VAL A 23 11.32 -13.42 -26.72
C VAL A 23 10.64 -14.76 -27.00
N ASP A 24 10.49 -15.16 -28.26
CA ASP A 24 9.86 -16.43 -28.64
C ASP A 24 10.64 -17.63 -28.10
N ASP A 25 11.96 -17.61 -28.21
CA ASP A 25 12.84 -18.65 -27.66
C ASP A 25 12.71 -18.75 -26.13
N ILE A 26 12.64 -17.62 -25.42
CA ILE A 26 12.46 -17.60 -23.96
C ILE A 26 11.07 -18.13 -23.58
N VAL A 27 10.02 -17.70 -24.27
CA VAL A 27 8.64 -18.15 -24.03
C VAL A 27 8.52 -19.64 -24.23
N GLN A 28 9.14 -20.18 -25.28
CA GLN A 28 9.17 -21.62 -25.55
C GLN A 28 9.97 -22.39 -24.49
N ARG A 29 11.18 -21.94 -24.13
CA ARG A 29 12.05 -22.62 -23.16
C ARG A 29 11.48 -22.64 -21.74
N LEU A 30 10.78 -21.58 -21.35
CA LEU A 30 10.22 -21.41 -20.01
C LEU A 30 8.74 -21.79 -19.93
N GLU A 31 8.15 -22.29 -21.03
CA GLU A 31 6.73 -22.65 -21.12
C GLU A 31 5.79 -21.54 -20.62
N LEU A 32 6.11 -20.29 -20.96
CA LEU A 32 5.38 -19.13 -20.46
C LEU A 32 4.04 -18.95 -21.20
N ALA A 33 2.94 -18.96 -20.46
CA ALA A 33 1.64 -18.54 -20.98
C ALA A 33 1.51 -17.01 -20.92
N LEU A 34 1.73 -16.34 -22.05
CA LEU A 34 1.60 -14.89 -22.17
C LEU A 34 0.38 -14.51 -23.02
N SER A 35 -0.27 -13.41 -22.65
CA SER A 35 -1.31 -12.81 -23.48
C SER A 35 -0.71 -12.21 -24.76
N LYS A 36 -1.53 -11.99 -25.79
CA LYS A 36 -1.08 -11.30 -27.01
C LYS A 36 -0.59 -9.87 -26.73
N GLU A 37 -1.18 -9.21 -25.73
CA GLU A 37 -0.78 -7.88 -25.30
C GLU A 37 0.57 -7.89 -24.58
N ASP A 38 0.81 -8.87 -23.71
CA ASP A 38 2.10 -9.02 -23.03
C ASP A 38 3.22 -9.39 -24.02
N LEU A 39 2.95 -10.25 -25.01
CA LEU A 39 3.91 -10.56 -26.06
C LEU A 39 4.32 -9.31 -26.84
N LYS A 40 3.34 -8.50 -27.30
CA LYS A 40 3.61 -7.23 -27.98
C LYS A 40 4.43 -6.28 -27.11
N TYR A 41 4.10 -6.20 -25.82
CA TYR A 41 4.84 -5.39 -24.87
C TYR A 41 6.31 -5.86 -24.77
N TYR A 42 6.54 -7.16 -24.59
CA TYR A 42 7.91 -7.68 -24.50
C TYR A 42 8.68 -7.54 -25.81
N TYR A 43 8.07 -7.72 -26.97
CA TYR A 43 8.75 -7.43 -28.24
C TYR A 43 9.21 -5.98 -28.32
N SER A 44 8.37 -5.01 -27.90
CA SER A 44 8.75 -3.60 -27.83
C SER A 44 9.92 -3.36 -26.88
N VAL A 45 9.83 -3.87 -25.65
CA VAL A 45 10.87 -3.67 -24.61
C VAL A 45 12.22 -4.22 -25.07
N TYR A 46 12.23 -5.39 -25.71
CA TYR A 46 13.47 -6.01 -26.16
C TYR A 46 14.01 -5.33 -27.42
N THR A 47 13.14 -4.77 -28.26
CA THR A 47 13.54 -3.93 -29.40
C THR A 47 14.25 -2.68 -28.89
N ASP A 48 13.69 -2.01 -27.89
CA ASP A 48 14.30 -0.85 -27.26
C ASP A 48 15.64 -1.23 -26.62
N PHE A 49 15.69 -2.33 -25.86
CA PHE A 49 16.93 -2.81 -25.24
C PHE A 49 18.03 -3.09 -26.26
N ILE A 50 17.72 -3.74 -27.38
CA ILE A 50 18.69 -4.04 -28.44
C ILE A 50 19.14 -2.75 -29.14
N THR A 51 18.22 -1.80 -29.35
CA THR A 51 18.52 -0.49 -29.93
C THR A 51 19.45 0.32 -29.04
N PHE A 52 19.17 0.39 -27.73
CA PHE A 52 20.07 1.02 -26.77
C PHE A 52 21.39 0.28 -26.67
N SER A 53 21.39 -1.06 -26.69
CA SER A 53 22.64 -1.83 -26.71
C SER A 53 23.51 -1.45 -27.90
N ALA A 54 22.91 -1.31 -29.09
CA ALA A 54 23.62 -0.88 -30.29
C ALA A 54 24.27 0.51 -30.12
N GLU A 55 23.54 1.48 -29.55
CA GLU A 55 24.07 2.80 -29.24
C GLU A 55 25.19 2.74 -28.20
N GLY A 56 24.98 1.99 -27.12
CA GLY A 56 25.94 1.78 -26.03
C GLY A 56 27.25 1.14 -26.47
N LEU A 57 27.23 0.31 -27.52
CA LEU A 57 28.47 -0.22 -28.11
C LEU A 57 29.40 0.87 -28.65
N THR A 58 28.91 2.08 -28.90
CA THR A 58 29.72 3.20 -29.38
C THR A 58 30.16 4.17 -28.28
N LEU A 59 29.72 3.95 -27.04
CA LEU A 59 30.04 4.77 -25.86
C LEU A 59 31.27 4.22 -25.10
N ASN A 60 31.62 4.82 -23.96
CA ASN A 60 32.67 4.30 -23.07
C ASN A 60 32.21 3.04 -22.31
N GLU A 61 33.16 2.27 -21.76
CA GLU A 61 32.97 0.92 -21.19
C GLU A 61 31.93 0.82 -20.06
N TYR A 62 31.53 1.95 -19.45
CA TYR A 62 30.56 2.00 -18.33
C TYR A 62 29.48 3.07 -18.52
N GLU A 63 29.25 3.51 -19.75
CA GLU A 63 28.19 4.46 -20.07
C GLU A 63 26.97 3.74 -20.67
N VAL A 64 25.79 4.20 -20.29
CA VAL A 64 24.52 3.78 -20.90
C VAL A 64 23.95 4.93 -21.72
N PRO A 65 23.24 4.65 -22.82
CA PRO A 65 22.60 5.69 -23.62
C PRO A 65 21.60 6.53 -22.83
N PRO A 66 21.34 7.78 -23.26
CA PRO A 66 20.22 8.57 -22.76
C PRO A 66 18.89 7.81 -22.89
N GLY A 67 18.04 7.86 -21.87
CA GLY A 67 16.74 7.18 -21.87
C GLY A 67 16.78 5.67 -21.51
N PHE A 68 17.95 5.04 -21.51
CA PHE A 68 18.09 3.62 -21.16
C PHE A 68 17.59 3.29 -19.73
N LEU A 69 17.93 4.15 -18.77
CA LEU A 69 17.50 3.97 -17.38
C LEU A 69 15.98 4.17 -17.24
N GLU A 70 15.40 5.13 -17.96
CA GLU A 70 13.96 5.39 -17.95
C GLU A 70 13.17 4.20 -18.53
N MET A 71 13.65 3.60 -19.63
CA MET A 71 13.08 2.37 -20.18
C MET A 71 13.09 1.24 -19.14
N SER A 72 14.20 1.10 -18.40
CA SER A 72 14.35 0.08 -17.36
C SER A 72 13.42 0.33 -16.17
N GLN A 73 13.26 1.59 -15.76
CA GLN A 73 12.35 2.00 -14.68
C GLN A 73 10.89 1.73 -15.03
N LYS A 74 10.45 2.07 -16.25
CA LYS A 74 9.08 1.80 -16.75
C LYS A 74 8.71 0.32 -16.67
N ASN A 75 9.66 -0.59 -16.91
CA ASN A 75 9.44 -2.03 -16.78
C ASN A 75 9.15 -2.42 -15.32
N GLY A 76 9.90 -1.86 -14.37
CA GLY A 76 9.70 -2.11 -12.93
C GLY A 76 8.36 -1.57 -12.43
N GLU A 77 8.05 -0.33 -12.81
CA GLU A 77 6.78 0.34 -12.50
C GLU A 77 5.59 -0.43 -13.04
N ARG A 78 5.64 -0.89 -14.31
CA ARG A 78 4.57 -1.71 -14.90
C ARG A 78 4.36 -3.00 -14.13
N GLN A 79 5.44 -3.69 -13.75
CA GLN A 79 5.34 -4.95 -13.00
C GLN A 79 4.70 -4.73 -11.63
N ALA A 80 5.02 -3.62 -10.95
CA ALA A 80 4.40 -3.24 -9.69
C ALA A 80 2.92 -2.87 -9.87
N ALA A 81 2.57 -2.09 -10.90
CA ALA A 81 1.20 -1.70 -11.22
C ALA A 81 0.28 -2.91 -11.50
N LEU A 82 0.83 -3.96 -12.12
CA LEU A 82 0.13 -5.23 -12.33
C LEU A 82 0.08 -6.13 -11.10
N LYS A 83 0.55 -5.66 -9.92
CA LYS A 83 0.66 -6.46 -8.69
C LYS A 83 1.48 -7.74 -8.91
N GLY A 84 2.48 -7.65 -9.77
CA GLY A 84 3.42 -8.74 -10.04
C GLY A 84 4.32 -9.00 -8.84
N ARG A 85 5.19 -10.01 -8.99
CA ARG A 85 6.24 -10.31 -8.00
C ARG A 85 7.61 -10.01 -8.59
N ILE A 86 8.55 -9.60 -7.72
CA ILE A 86 9.95 -9.40 -8.09
C ILE A 86 10.59 -10.67 -8.65
N SER A 87 10.13 -11.85 -8.21
CA SER A 87 10.53 -13.14 -8.77
C SER A 87 10.18 -13.30 -10.25
N GLY A 88 9.17 -12.58 -10.75
CA GLY A 88 8.83 -12.53 -12.17
C GLY A 88 9.87 -11.79 -13.02
N ILE A 89 10.61 -10.86 -12.41
CA ILE A 89 11.73 -10.14 -13.05
C ILE A 89 13.00 -11.01 -12.92
N ILE A 90 13.38 -11.37 -11.69
CA ILE A 90 14.64 -12.07 -11.40
C ILE A 90 14.66 -13.47 -12.01
N GLY A 91 13.54 -14.20 -11.94
CA GLY A 91 13.47 -15.60 -12.39
C GLY A 91 13.67 -15.77 -13.90
N ARG A 92 13.36 -14.73 -14.70
CA ARG A 92 13.51 -14.77 -16.16
C ARG A 92 14.91 -14.31 -16.61
N TYR A 93 15.58 -13.50 -15.78
CA TYR A 93 16.82 -12.82 -16.16
C TYR A 93 17.93 -13.73 -16.71
N PRO A 94 18.26 -14.88 -16.09
CA PRO A 94 19.35 -15.72 -16.60
C PRO A 94 19.14 -16.20 -18.04
N GLN A 95 17.90 -16.56 -18.38
CA GLN A 95 17.55 -17.02 -19.73
C GLN A 95 17.56 -15.88 -20.73
N ILE A 96 17.09 -14.70 -20.32
CA ILE A 96 17.14 -13.47 -21.11
C ILE A 96 18.58 -13.12 -21.47
N ARG A 97 19.46 -13.07 -20.46
CA ARG A 97 20.88 -12.79 -20.65
C ARG A 97 21.51 -13.80 -21.61
N PHE A 98 21.26 -15.10 -21.39
CA PHE A 98 21.81 -16.15 -22.25
C PHE A 98 21.39 -15.97 -23.72
N GLY A 99 20.10 -15.80 -23.99
CA GLY A 99 19.58 -15.64 -25.35
C GLY A 99 20.14 -14.41 -26.07
N LEU A 100 20.22 -13.27 -25.38
CA LEU A 100 20.77 -12.03 -25.96
C LEU A 100 22.27 -12.16 -26.28
N ILE A 101 23.05 -12.68 -25.34
CA ILE A 101 24.50 -12.87 -25.51
C ILE A 101 24.79 -13.86 -26.66
N GLU A 102 23.98 -14.91 -26.80
CA GLU A 102 24.09 -15.85 -27.92
C GLU A 102 23.85 -15.14 -29.26
N GLN A 103 22.81 -14.31 -29.38
CA GLN A 103 22.50 -13.57 -30.60
C GLN A 103 23.60 -12.55 -30.94
N ILE A 104 24.05 -11.77 -29.97
CA ILE A 104 25.11 -10.77 -30.19
C ILE A 104 26.42 -11.45 -30.60
N SER A 105 26.77 -12.57 -29.97
CA SER A 105 27.96 -13.35 -30.35
C SER A 105 27.87 -13.85 -31.79
N LYS A 106 26.71 -14.34 -32.23
CA LYS A 106 26.48 -14.74 -33.64
C LYS A 106 26.65 -13.57 -34.61
N VAL A 107 26.15 -12.39 -34.25
CA VAL A 107 26.30 -11.16 -35.06
C VAL A 107 27.78 -10.75 -35.13
N SER A 108 28.48 -10.72 -34.00
CA SER A 108 29.91 -10.39 -33.94
C SER A 108 30.74 -11.31 -34.84
N LEU A 109 30.53 -12.62 -34.77
CA LEU A 109 31.21 -13.59 -35.63
C LEU A 109 30.91 -13.38 -37.12
N LYS A 110 29.65 -13.14 -37.48
CA LYS A 110 29.22 -12.87 -38.86
C LYS A 110 29.90 -11.64 -39.47
N HIS A 111 30.25 -10.65 -38.63
CA HIS A 111 30.89 -9.42 -39.07
C HIS A 111 32.42 -9.42 -38.94
N GLY A 112 33.04 -10.57 -38.64
CA GLY A 112 34.49 -10.73 -38.58
C GLY A 112 35.15 -9.96 -37.43
N VAL A 113 34.42 -9.77 -36.33
CA VAL A 113 34.92 -9.17 -35.09
C VAL A 113 35.95 -10.10 -34.45
N THR A 114 37.08 -9.57 -33.94
CA THR A 114 38.08 -10.42 -33.28
C THR A 114 37.57 -10.96 -31.94
N THR A 115 38.24 -11.96 -31.38
CA THR A 115 37.87 -12.50 -30.07
C THR A 115 37.91 -11.43 -28.98
N GLU A 116 38.93 -10.58 -28.98
CA GLU A 116 39.10 -9.48 -28.03
C GLU A 116 37.96 -8.46 -28.14
N GLU A 117 37.62 -8.06 -29.36
CA GLU A 117 36.52 -7.14 -29.62
C GLU A 117 35.16 -7.76 -29.27
N ALA A 118 34.96 -9.06 -29.52
CA ALA A 118 33.74 -9.77 -29.17
C ALA A 118 33.56 -9.88 -27.65
N ILE A 119 34.66 -10.07 -26.90
CA ILE A 119 34.64 -10.01 -25.43
C ILE A 119 34.20 -8.62 -24.96
N GLU A 120 34.75 -7.56 -25.56
CA GLU A 120 34.42 -6.18 -25.19
C GLU A 120 32.96 -5.82 -25.49
N ILE A 121 32.44 -6.22 -26.66
CA ILE A 121 31.02 -6.08 -27.00
C ILE A 121 30.14 -6.80 -25.97
N ASN A 122 30.49 -8.04 -25.61
CA ASN A 122 29.74 -8.82 -24.64
C ASN A 122 29.80 -8.20 -23.24
N LYS A 123 30.94 -7.65 -22.81
CA LYS A 123 31.04 -6.93 -21.53
C LYS A 123 30.09 -5.74 -21.48
N ARG A 124 30.08 -4.91 -22.53
CA ARG A 124 29.19 -3.73 -22.61
C ARG A 124 27.72 -4.12 -22.53
N VAL A 125 27.31 -5.14 -23.29
CA VAL A 125 25.91 -5.60 -23.23
C VAL A 125 25.58 -6.21 -21.87
N ASN A 126 26.48 -7.00 -21.27
CA ASN A 126 26.26 -7.54 -19.93
C ASN A 126 26.10 -6.43 -18.89
N TYR A 127 26.92 -5.38 -18.95
CA TYR A 127 26.80 -4.22 -18.07
C TYR A 127 25.42 -3.55 -18.22
N MET A 128 24.94 -3.38 -19.46
CA MET A 128 23.61 -2.82 -19.72
C MET A 128 22.50 -3.75 -19.20
N LEU A 129 22.61 -5.06 -19.39
CA LEU A 129 21.66 -6.04 -18.85
C LEU A 129 21.60 -5.98 -17.31
N ASP A 130 22.75 -5.93 -16.65
CA ASP A 130 22.85 -5.83 -15.20
C ASP A 130 22.26 -4.53 -14.67
N THR A 131 22.54 -3.44 -15.38
CA THR A 131 21.95 -2.14 -15.08
C THR A 131 20.43 -2.18 -15.25
N THR A 132 19.93 -2.83 -16.30
CA THR A 132 18.48 -2.96 -16.56
C THR A 132 17.79 -3.67 -15.41
N VAL A 133 18.29 -4.85 -15.00
CA VAL A 133 17.69 -5.61 -13.90
C VAL A 133 17.72 -4.82 -12.60
N THR A 134 18.86 -4.20 -12.30
CA THR A 134 19.02 -3.39 -11.09
C THR A 134 18.00 -2.25 -11.05
N GLN A 135 17.90 -1.47 -12.14
CA GLN A 135 16.95 -0.35 -12.22
C GLN A 135 15.49 -0.81 -12.21
N THR A 136 15.18 -1.94 -12.86
CA THR A 136 13.85 -2.54 -12.85
C THR A 136 13.44 -2.96 -11.44
N ILE A 137 14.36 -3.57 -10.67
CA ILE A 137 14.13 -3.96 -9.28
C ILE A 137 13.90 -2.73 -8.41
N LEU A 138 14.78 -1.73 -8.48
CA LEU A 138 14.66 -0.51 -7.68
C LEU A 138 13.35 0.26 -7.98
N ALA A 139 12.96 0.33 -9.25
CA ALA A 139 11.70 0.97 -9.64
C ALA A 139 10.48 0.17 -9.16
N PHE A 140 10.53 -1.17 -9.25
CA PHE A 140 9.48 -2.04 -8.72
C PHE A 140 9.31 -1.86 -7.20
N GLU A 141 10.42 -1.85 -6.45
CA GLU A 141 10.42 -1.66 -4.99
C GLU A 141 9.83 -0.30 -4.62
N ARG A 142 10.35 0.80 -5.20
CA ARG A 142 9.82 2.15 -4.95
C ARG A 142 8.33 2.27 -5.24
N GLN A 143 7.87 1.70 -6.36
CA GLN A 143 6.46 1.75 -6.73
C GLN A 143 5.61 0.92 -5.77
N THR A 144 6.10 -0.24 -5.33
CA THR A 144 5.41 -1.10 -4.38
C THR A 144 5.31 -0.43 -3.01
N ASP A 145 6.42 0.14 -2.52
CA ASP A 145 6.47 0.88 -1.25
C ASP A 145 5.51 2.07 -1.27
N SER A 146 5.49 2.85 -2.35
CA SER A 146 4.55 3.97 -2.49
C SER A 146 3.09 3.52 -2.41
N VAL A 147 2.75 2.39 -3.02
CA VAL A 147 1.39 1.83 -2.97
C VAL A 147 1.05 1.29 -1.58
N ILE A 148 2.02 0.74 -0.86
CA ILE A 148 1.84 0.30 0.53
C ILE A 148 1.60 1.51 1.43
N ASP A 149 2.43 2.54 1.35
CA ASP A 149 2.32 3.78 2.13
C ASP A 149 0.97 4.47 1.91
N GLU A 150 0.52 4.57 0.65
CA GLU A 150 -0.80 5.15 0.33
C GLU A 150 -1.94 4.36 0.98
N ARG A 151 -1.86 3.03 0.98
CA ARG A 151 -2.87 2.17 1.61
C ARG A 151 -2.85 2.28 3.12
N GLU A 152 -1.68 2.35 3.74
CA GLU A 152 -1.57 2.54 5.18
C GLU A 152 -2.19 3.88 5.60
N ARG A 153 -1.91 4.96 4.87
CA ARG A 153 -2.55 6.26 5.09
C ARG A 153 -4.07 6.19 4.92
N GLU A 154 -4.55 5.53 3.87
CA GLU A 154 -5.99 5.37 3.64
C GLU A 154 -6.66 4.58 4.77
N LEU A 155 -6.00 3.54 5.30
CA LEU A 155 -6.49 2.76 6.44
C LEU A 155 -6.56 3.60 7.71
N ILE A 156 -5.54 4.40 7.99
CA ILE A 156 -5.51 5.31 9.15
C ILE A 156 -6.65 6.34 9.06
N GLU A 157 -6.83 6.97 7.90
CA GLU A 157 -7.91 7.96 7.70
C GLU A 157 -9.29 7.30 7.81
N LYS A 158 -9.48 6.10 7.26
CA LYS A 158 -10.72 5.33 7.44
C LYS A 158 -10.98 5.00 8.91
N GLN A 159 -9.97 4.57 9.65
CA GLN A 159 -10.11 4.26 11.08
C GLN A 159 -10.48 5.51 11.88
N LYS A 160 -9.86 6.65 11.56
CA LYS A 160 -10.18 7.94 12.19
C LYS A 160 -11.63 8.37 11.90
N ALA A 161 -12.07 8.25 10.65
CA ALA A 161 -13.45 8.53 10.26
C ALA A 161 -14.46 7.62 10.98
N ILE A 162 -14.13 6.33 11.12
CA ILE A 162 -14.94 5.39 11.92
C ILE A 162 -15.02 5.86 13.38
N ASN A 163 -13.90 6.24 13.99
CA ASN A 163 -13.87 6.70 15.37
C ASN A 163 -14.72 7.97 15.57
N GLU A 164 -14.64 8.93 14.65
CA GLU A 164 -15.46 10.16 14.66
C GLU A 164 -16.96 9.87 14.52
N LEU A 165 -17.35 8.95 13.62
CA LEU A 165 -18.75 8.57 13.41
C LEU A 165 -19.32 7.69 14.52
N SER A 166 -18.46 7.04 15.31
CA SER A 166 -18.90 6.04 16.30
C SER A 166 -19.25 6.63 17.67
N ALA A 167 -18.85 7.86 17.98
CA ALA A 167 -19.19 8.53 19.24
C ALA A 167 -19.65 10.00 19.03
N PRO A 168 -20.65 10.27 18.18
CA PRO A 168 -21.15 11.62 18.00
C PRO A 168 -22.00 12.04 19.18
N ILE A 169 -21.86 13.28 19.66
CA ILE A 169 -22.84 13.85 20.58
C ILE A 169 -24.01 14.43 19.79
N VAL A 170 -25.22 13.96 20.09
CA VAL A 170 -26.44 14.37 19.39
C VAL A 170 -27.40 15.01 20.40
N PRO A 171 -27.68 16.32 20.31
CA PRO A 171 -28.76 16.95 21.07
C PRO A 171 -30.12 16.37 20.66
N ILE A 172 -30.91 15.91 21.62
CA ILE A 172 -32.22 15.27 21.37
C ILE A 172 -33.39 16.00 22.04
N HIS A 173 -33.10 16.86 23.01
CA HIS A 173 -34.08 17.70 23.69
C HIS A 173 -33.37 18.89 24.36
N ASP A 174 -34.11 19.92 24.78
CA ASP A 174 -33.56 21.04 25.54
C ASP A 174 -32.79 20.54 26.77
N GLY A 175 -31.48 20.82 26.78
CA GLY A 175 -30.57 20.41 27.85
C GLY A 175 -30.23 18.92 27.88
N ILE A 176 -30.63 18.10 26.90
CA ILE A 176 -30.36 16.66 26.86
C ILE A 176 -29.67 16.30 25.54
N ALA A 177 -28.53 15.61 25.64
CA ALA A 177 -27.85 15.02 24.50
C ALA A 177 -27.57 13.53 24.73
N ILE A 178 -27.43 12.79 23.64
CA ILE A 178 -27.02 11.38 23.63
C ILE A 178 -25.63 11.23 23.01
N LEU A 179 -24.86 10.32 23.58
CA LEU A 179 -23.58 9.83 23.07
C LEU A 179 -23.71 8.31 22.90
N PRO A 180 -24.12 7.82 21.71
CA PRO A 180 -24.22 6.39 21.45
C PRO A 180 -22.83 5.78 21.29
N LEU A 181 -22.63 4.61 21.92
CA LEU A 181 -21.43 3.82 21.78
C LEU A 181 -21.76 2.57 20.93
N ILE A 182 -21.23 2.53 19.71
CA ILE A 182 -21.42 1.46 18.73
C ILE A 182 -20.15 0.64 18.54
N GLY A 183 -20.18 -0.69 18.65
CA GLY A 183 -19.04 -1.58 18.42
C GLY A 183 -18.15 -1.80 19.65
N ASN A 184 -16.87 -2.12 19.44
CA ASN A 184 -15.92 -2.25 20.55
C ASN A 184 -15.53 -0.87 21.07
N ILE A 185 -15.41 -0.74 22.40
CA ILE A 185 -14.79 0.44 23.00
C ILE A 185 -13.34 0.11 23.25
N GLU A 186 -12.45 0.65 22.41
CA GLU A 186 -11.00 0.53 22.56
C GLU A 186 -10.42 1.80 23.19
N PRO A 187 -9.20 1.76 23.79
CA PRO A 187 -8.57 2.91 24.41
C PRO A 187 -8.54 4.18 23.55
N GLU A 188 -8.21 4.08 22.25
CA GLU A 188 -8.16 5.26 21.36
C GLU A 188 -9.52 5.95 21.26
N ARG A 189 -10.61 5.18 21.36
CA ARG A 189 -11.97 5.73 21.31
C ARG A 189 -12.32 6.49 22.57
N VAL A 190 -11.91 5.99 23.73
CA VAL A 190 -12.17 6.72 24.98
C VAL A 190 -11.35 8.00 25.03
N GLU A 191 -10.11 7.96 24.53
CA GLU A 191 -9.29 9.15 24.36
C GLU A 191 -9.94 10.15 23.40
N HIS A 192 -10.48 9.69 22.27
CA HIS A 192 -11.23 10.53 21.34
C HIS A 192 -12.43 11.20 22.03
N ILE A 193 -13.23 10.44 22.78
CA ILE A 193 -14.37 11.00 23.54
C ILE A 193 -13.87 12.09 24.49
N PHE A 194 -12.86 11.78 25.30
CA PHE A 194 -12.32 12.70 26.30
C PHE A 194 -11.75 13.99 25.69
N ASN A 195 -10.97 13.87 24.61
CA ASN A 195 -10.21 14.99 24.03
C ASN A 195 -10.97 15.77 22.95
N ARG A 196 -12.00 15.18 22.32
CA ARG A 196 -12.71 15.80 21.19
C ARG A 196 -14.20 15.96 21.44
N VAL A 197 -14.87 14.99 22.06
CA VAL A 197 -16.33 15.04 22.25
C VAL A 197 -16.70 15.86 23.48
N ILE A 198 -16.09 15.57 24.64
CA ILE A 198 -16.38 16.26 25.91
C ILE A 198 -16.18 17.79 25.83
N PRO A 199 -15.12 18.31 25.18
CA PRO A 199 -14.91 19.76 25.05
C PRO A 199 -16.00 20.50 24.25
N GLU A 200 -16.75 19.82 23.39
CA GLU A 200 -17.82 20.43 22.60
C GLU A 200 -19.14 20.55 23.39
N ILE A 201 -19.31 19.78 24.47
CA ILE A 201 -20.57 19.69 25.23
C ILE A 201 -21.02 21.03 25.82
N PRO A 202 -20.14 21.88 26.41
CA PRO A 202 -20.55 23.18 26.95
C PRO A 202 -21.18 24.10 25.90
N ARG A 203 -20.75 24.02 24.62
CA ARG A 203 -21.32 24.83 23.53
C ARG A 203 -22.77 24.43 23.22
N LEU A 204 -23.12 23.18 23.48
CA LEU A 204 -24.45 22.61 23.22
C LEU A 204 -25.47 22.90 24.34
N LYS A 205 -25.07 23.59 25.41
CA LYS A 205 -25.92 23.92 26.58
C LYS A 205 -26.60 22.67 27.21
N VAL A 206 -25.89 21.55 27.18
CA VAL A 206 -26.35 20.27 27.72
C VAL A 206 -26.29 20.28 29.25
N LYS A 207 -27.33 19.76 29.91
CA LYS A 207 -27.39 19.51 31.36
C LYS A 207 -27.36 18.01 31.69
N TYR A 208 -27.84 17.18 30.76
CA TYR A 208 -27.86 15.73 30.86
C TYR A 208 -27.23 15.08 29.63
N LEU A 209 -26.23 14.24 29.84
CA LEU A 209 -25.62 13.42 28.79
C LEU A 209 -26.03 11.96 28.99
N ILE A 210 -26.76 11.41 28.03
CA ILE A 210 -27.11 9.99 27.96
C ILE A 210 -26.01 9.27 27.21
N MET A 211 -25.25 8.41 27.88
CA MET A 211 -24.31 7.52 27.22
C MET A 211 -25.00 6.17 26.97
N ASP A 212 -25.15 5.80 25.71
CA ASP A 212 -25.90 4.59 25.33
C ASP A 212 -24.97 3.44 24.95
N PHE A 213 -25.12 2.32 25.66
CA PHE A 213 -24.33 1.10 25.54
C PHE A 213 -25.03 0.02 24.72
N SER A 214 -26.20 0.31 24.16
CA SER A 214 -26.98 -0.66 23.39
C SER A 214 -26.18 -1.32 22.25
N GLY A 215 -25.29 -0.55 21.61
CA GLY A 215 -24.47 -0.96 20.49
C GLY A 215 -23.11 -1.57 20.82
N ILE A 216 -22.71 -1.69 22.10
CA ILE A 216 -21.36 -2.17 22.45
C ILE A 216 -21.29 -3.68 22.64
N LEU A 217 -20.15 -4.30 22.38
CA LEU A 217 -19.98 -5.76 22.55
C LEU A 217 -19.38 -6.13 23.91
N THR A 218 -18.35 -5.40 24.35
CA THR A 218 -17.61 -5.68 25.58
C THR A 218 -17.11 -4.38 26.22
N ILE A 219 -16.88 -4.43 27.53
CA ILE A 219 -16.19 -3.38 28.28
C ILE A 219 -15.15 -4.05 29.19
N ASP A 220 -13.95 -3.47 29.24
CA ASP A 220 -12.91 -3.91 30.17
C ASP A 220 -12.75 -2.90 31.34
N THR A 221 -11.91 -3.28 32.32
CA THR A 221 -11.67 -2.45 33.51
C THR A 221 -10.95 -1.14 33.19
N TYR A 222 -10.10 -1.12 32.17
CA TYR A 222 -9.40 0.10 31.75
C TYR A 222 -10.38 1.11 31.16
N VAL A 223 -11.19 0.70 30.19
CA VAL A 223 -12.24 1.52 29.56
C VAL A 223 -13.19 2.03 30.62
N ALA A 224 -13.67 1.17 31.53
CA ALA A 224 -14.53 1.60 32.62
C ALA A 224 -13.88 2.67 33.50
N SER A 225 -12.60 2.53 33.86
CA SER A 225 -11.87 3.55 34.63
C SER A 225 -11.84 4.91 33.93
N GLN A 226 -11.71 4.92 32.60
CA GLN A 226 -11.71 6.15 31.81
C GLN A 226 -13.12 6.75 31.70
N LEU A 227 -14.18 5.93 31.61
CA LEU A 227 -15.56 6.41 31.67
C LEU A 227 -15.88 7.11 32.99
N PHE A 228 -15.36 6.62 34.12
CA PHE A 228 -15.51 7.32 35.41
C PHE A 228 -14.81 8.68 35.43
N LYS A 229 -13.61 8.78 34.83
CA LYS A 229 -12.93 10.08 34.67
C LYS A 229 -13.76 11.05 33.82
N ILE A 230 -14.39 10.56 32.74
CA ILE A 230 -15.30 11.37 31.93
C ILE A 230 -16.47 11.86 32.79
N ASN A 231 -17.11 10.97 33.57
CA ASN A 231 -18.19 11.33 34.49
C ASN A 231 -17.75 12.40 35.50
N ASP A 232 -16.55 12.28 36.08
CA ASP A 232 -16.00 13.26 37.01
C ASP A 232 -15.80 14.64 36.35
N VAL A 233 -15.24 14.66 35.14
CA VAL A 233 -15.08 15.91 34.35
C VAL A 233 -16.44 16.53 34.06
N LEU A 234 -17.42 15.76 33.58
CA LEU A 234 -18.76 16.27 33.31
C LEU A 234 -19.45 16.81 34.55
N ARG A 235 -19.32 16.13 35.69
CA ARG A 235 -19.85 16.60 36.98
C ARG A 235 -19.27 17.95 37.36
N LEU A 236 -17.96 18.16 37.17
CA LEU A 236 -17.31 19.46 37.40
C LEU A 236 -17.82 20.56 36.45
N LEU A 237 -18.22 20.19 35.23
CA LEU A 237 -18.86 21.09 34.27
C LEU A 237 -20.36 21.30 34.53
N GLY A 238 -20.92 20.70 35.59
CA GLY A 238 -22.35 20.79 35.92
C GLY A 238 -23.26 19.94 35.02
N ILE A 239 -22.71 18.95 34.33
CA ILE A 239 -23.42 18.05 33.42
C ILE A 239 -23.62 16.70 34.12
N ASN A 240 -24.86 16.24 34.16
CA ASN A 240 -25.21 14.94 34.73
C ASN A 240 -25.12 13.85 33.66
N MET A 241 -24.19 12.91 33.83
CA MET A 241 -24.11 11.73 32.97
C MET A 241 -25.05 10.63 33.47
N VAL A 242 -25.72 9.95 32.54
CA VAL A 242 -26.50 8.73 32.81
C VAL A 242 -26.17 7.66 31.78
N PHE A 243 -26.29 6.40 32.18
CA PHE A 243 -26.06 5.24 31.32
C PHE A 243 -27.36 4.61 30.86
N THR A 244 -27.38 4.12 29.63
CA THR A 244 -28.53 3.41 29.04
C THR A 244 -28.09 2.18 28.26
N GLY A 245 -28.99 1.21 28.06
CA GLY A 245 -28.74 0.12 27.11
C GLY A 245 -27.69 -0.91 27.55
N ILE A 246 -27.31 -0.95 28.82
CA ILE A 246 -26.41 -1.99 29.37
C ILE A 246 -27.14 -3.34 29.34
N ARG A 247 -26.72 -4.25 28.48
CA ARG A 247 -27.31 -5.59 28.37
C ARG A 247 -26.97 -6.46 29.60
N PRO A 248 -27.81 -7.47 29.94
CA PRO A 248 -27.57 -8.34 31.08
C PRO A 248 -26.20 -9.03 31.06
N ASP A 249 -25.75 -9.54 29.91
CA ASP A 249 -24.45 -10.19 29.76
C ASP A 249 -23.28 -9.24 30.07
N LEU A 250 -23.38 -7.99 29.62
CA LEU A 250 -22.40 -6.95 29.88
C LEU A 250 -22.38 -6.55 31.36
N SER A 251 -23.56 -6.47 31.99
CA SER A 251 -23.68 -6.15 33.42
C SER A 251 -23.02 -7.22 34.30
N ILE A 252 -23.26 -8.51 34.01
CA ILE A 252 -22.66 -9.63 34.75
C ILE A 252 -21.14 -9.62 34.59
N LYS A 253 -20.65 -9.42 33.37
CA LYS A 253 -19.21 -9.31 33.10
C LYS A 253 -18.58 -8.16 33.86
N SER A 254 -19.23 -6.99 33.88
CA SER A 254 -18.71 -5.80 34.55
C SER A 254 -18.61 -6.00 36.06
N VAL A 255 -19.66 -6.55 36.68
CA VAL A 255 -19.66 -6.87 38.12
C VAL A 255 -18.61 -7.94 38.46
N THR A 256 -18.49 -8.98 37.63
CA THR A 256 -17.47 -10.04 37.82
C THR A 256 -16.05 -9.49 37.71
N ALA A 257 -15.84 -8.51 36.81
CA ALA A 257 -14.57 -7.82 36.65
C ALA A 257 -14.27 -6.78 37.76
N GLY A 258 -15.18 -6.58 38.72
CA GLY A 258 -15.03 -5.64 39.83
C GLY A 258 -15.29 -4.17 39.44
N ILE A 259 -16.00 -3.92 38.35
CA ILE A 259 -16.35 -2.57 37.91
C ILE A 259 -17.61 -2.11 38.64
N ASP A 260 -17.52 -1.01 39.41
CA ASP A 260 -18.62 -0.46 40.19
C ASP A 260 -19.27 0.77 39.54
N PHE A 261 -20.38 0.55 38.83
CA PHE A 261 -21.17 1.62 38.21
C PHE A 261 -22.18 2.31 39.15
N SER A 262 -22.15 2.03 40.46
CA SER A 262 -23.12 2.59 41.43
C SER A 262 -23.18 4.12 41.47
N SER A 263 -22.09 4.79 41.10
CA SER A 263 -21.98 6.26 41.05
C SER A 263 -22.70 6.90 39.87
N ILE A 264 -23.16 6.12 38.88
CA ILE A 264 -23.81 6.60 37.66
C ILE A 264 -25.21 6.00 37.54
N LYS A 265 -26.23 6.86 37.41
CA LYS A 265 -27.60 6.39 37.20
C LYS A 265 -27.71 5.64 35.88
N THR A 266 -28.29 4.45 35.92
CA THR A 266 -28.45 3.58 34.75
C THR A 266 -29.93 3.31 34.51
N TYR A 267 -30.35 3.39 33.24
CA TYR A 267 -31.71 3.07 32.79
C TYR A 267 -31.65 1.98 31.71
N ALA A 268 -32.74 1.24 31.52
CA ALA A 268 -32.79 0.17 30.54
C ALA A 268 -32.73 0.68 29.08
N SER A 269 -33.27 1.87 28.83
CA SER A 269 -33.30 2.47 27.49
C SER A 269 -33.18 4.00 27.52
N VAL A 270 -32.79 4.57 26.38
CA VAL A 270 -32.79 6.03 26.15
C VAL A 270 -34.17 6.63 26.42
N LEU A 271 -35.25 5.96 25.98
CA LEU A 271 -36.62 6.41 26.21
C LEU A 271 -36.92 6.55 27.71
N GLN A 272 -36.60 5.51 28.48
CA GLN A 272 -36.81 5.52 29.94
C GLN A 272 -35.99 6.63 30.62
N ALA A 273 -34.74 6.86 30.18
CA ALA A 273 -33.93 7.94 30.73
C ALA A 273 -34.58 9.32 30.48
N ILE A 274 -35.09 9.56 29.28
CA ILE A 274 -35.76 10.81 28.92
C ILE A 274 -37.03 11.02 29.76
N GLU A 275 -37.84 9.98 29.96
CA GLU A 275 -39.07 10.05 30.76
C GLU A 275 -38.81 10.40 32.23
N VAL A 276 -37.67 9.98 32.79
CA VAL A 276 -37.32 10.22 34.20
C VAL A 276 -36.57 11.54 34.42
N ILE A 277 -35.82 12.00 33.41
CA ILE A 277 -35.01 13.23 33.50
C ILE A 277 -35.86 14.50 33.27
N LYS A 278 -36.94 14.38 32.50
CA LYS A 278 -37.93 15.43 32.29
C LYS A 278 -38.73 15.71 33.56
#